data_AF-I0HNC3-F1
#
_entry.id   AF-I0HNC3-F1
#
_cell.length_a   1.000
_cell.length_b   1.000
_cell.length_c   1.000
_cell.angle_alpha   90.00
_cell.angle_beta   90.00
_cell.angle_gamma   90.00
#
_symmetry.space_group_name_H-M   'P 1'
#
loop_
_entity.id
_entity.type
_entity.pdbx_description
1 polymer ?
#
loop_
_entity_poly.entity_id
_entity_poly.type
_entity_poly.pdbx_seq_one_letter_code
_entity_poly.pdbx_strand_id
1 'polypeptide(L)'
;MPMKKKLIALALAACGAAGAWATPVSFSGSQRNLSATVSFENVGNQLRVVLSNTSQADVRVADQVLTAVFFDLGGGVSLTPVSAISGGATYMGRDKVSDAGSNVSGEWAFDGAILAYGAHMGISSSALDSLFGAKDRFDVNSNLYGPPSPDGLQYGITSPGDDRSTGTKGNGGVFNSPLTSGSVVFLFDVTGTLDLNALSKITFQYGTALGEPNFTGTLDNGGGGSEVPEPATLALAGSALLGLAAARRRRRG
;
A
#
# COMPACT_ATOMS: atom_id res chain seq x y z
N MET A 1 -44.19 41.74 -43.05
CA MET A 1 -42.78 41.53 -42.65
C MET A 1 -42.69 41.39 -41.14
N PRO A 2 -42.29 40.23 -40.61
CA PRO A 2 -41.61 40.19 -39.31
C PRO A 2 -40.28 39.40 -39.38
N MET A 3 -39.20 40.05 -38.92
CA MET A 3 -37.83 39.51 -38.82
C MET A 3 -37.73 38.49 -37.67
N LYS A 4 -37.37 37.24 -38.00
CA LYS A 4 -37.03 36.21 -37.00
C LYS A 4 -35.60 36.45 -36.49
N LYS A 5 -35.46 36.97 -35.26
CA LYS A 5 -34.18 37.05 -34.54
C LYS A 5 -33.75 35.64 -34.14
N LYS A 6 -32.64 35.14 -34.70
CA LYS A 6 -32.02 33.87 -34.27
C LYS A 6 -31.01 34.16 -33.16
N LEU A 7 -31.30 33.73 -31.94
CA LEU A 7 -30.32 33.67 -30.85
C LEU A 7 -29.26 32.63 -31.21
N ILE A 8 -27.99 33.02 -31.14
CA ILE A 8 -26.84 32.13 -31.18
C ILE A 8 -26.43 31.89 -29.73
N ALA A 9 -26.68 30.68 -29.21
CA ALA A 9 -26.20 30.26 -27.91
C ALA A 9 -24.74 29.79 -28.04
N LEU A 10 -23.83 30.48 -27.34
CA LEU A 10 -22.42 30.09 -27.21
C LEU A 10 -22.31 29.11 -26.03
N ALA A 11 -22.12 27.83 -26.31
CA ALA A 11 -21.87 26.83 -25.27
C ALA A 11 -20.38 26.86 -24.89
N LEU A 12 -20.07 27.32 -23.68
CA LEU A 12 -18.73 27.32 -23.11
C LEU A 12 -18.48 25.93 -22.49
N ALA A 13 -17.67 25.10 -23.16
CA ALA A 13 -17.27 23.80 -22.63
C ALA A 13 -16.06 23.98 -21.67
N ALA A 14 -16.33 23.95 -20.37
CA ALA A 14 -15.28 23.88 -19.35
C ALA A 14 -14.73 22.45 -19.30
N CYS A 15 -13.58 22.19 -19.95
CA CYS A 15 -12.79 20.99 -19.70
C CYS A 15 -12.11 21.12 -18.34
N GLY A 16 -12.62 20.42 -17.33
CA GLY A 16 -11.90 20.22 -16.07
C GLY A 16 -10.68 19.34 -16.32
N ALA A 17 -9.49 19.82 -15.95
CA ALA A 17 -8.30 18.99 -15.93
C ALA A 17 -8.44 17.95 -14.81
N ALA A 18 -8.63 16.68 -15.16
CA ALA A 18 -8.44 15.60 -14.21
C ALA A 18 -6.94 15.51 -13.92
N GLY A 19 -6.55 15.66 -12.65
CA GLY A 19 -5.17 15.48 -12.24
C GLY A 19 -4.73 14.04 -12.53
N ALA A 20 -3.57 13.87 -13.16
CA ALA A 20 -2.97 12.57 -13.33
C ALA A 20 -2.54 12.06 -11.94
N TRP A 21 -3.14 10.97 -11.47
CA TRP A 21 -2.66 10.25 -10.30
C TRP A 21 -1.51 9.33 -10.73
N ALA A 22 -0.44 9.31 -9.94
CA ALA A 22 0.65 8.37 -10.18
C ALA A 22 0.14 6.95 -9.90
N THR A 23 0.30 6.04 -10.87
CA THR A 23 -0.02 4.63 -10.69
C THR A 23 0.87 4.03 -9.58
N PRO A 24 0.32 3.25 -8.65
CA PRO A 24 1.13 2.58 -7.63
C PRO A 24 2.17 1.66 -8.26
N VAL A 25 3.39 1.67 -7.72
CA VAL A 25 4.43 0.69 -8.04
C VAL A 25 4.27 -0.48 -7.06
N SER A 26 4.03 -1.69 -7.58
CA SER A 26 3.75 -2.87 -6.76
C SER A 26 4.80 -3.95 -6.94
N PHE A 27 5.07 -4.68 -5.87
CA PHE A 27 5.95 -5.84 -5.87
C PHE A 27 5.21 -7.01 -5.23
N SER A 28 5.41 -8.21 -5.77
CA SER A 28 4.86 -9.44 -5.22
C SER A 28 5.93 -10.51 -5.06
N GLY A 29 5.69 -11.46 -4.16
CA GLY A 29 6.55 -12.60 -3.98
C GLY A 29 5.80 -13.76 -3.32
N SER A 30 6.35 -14.96 -3.45
CA SER A 30 5.83 -16.13 -2.76
C SER A 30 6.91 -17.15 -2.46
N GLN A 31 6.72 -17.92 -1.40
CA GLN A 31 7.54 -19.06 -1.03
C GLN A 31 6.65 -20.11 -0.38
N ARG A 32 6.55 -21.30 -1.00
CA ARG A 32 5.67 -22.39 -0.55
C ARG A 32 4.22 -21.91 -0.42
N ASN A 33 3.68 -21.90 0.80
CA ASN A 33 2.32 -21.46 1.14
C ASN A 33 2.28 -20.00 1.62
N LEU A 34 3.38 -19.26 1.55
CA LEU A 34 3.45 -17.84 1.90
C LEU A 34 3.43 -17.01 0.62
N SER A 35 2.69 -15.89 0.63
CA SER A 35 2.71 -14.93 -0.47
C SER A 35 2.33 -13.55 0.04
N ALA A 36 2.98 -12.53 -0.50
CA ALA A 36 2.79 -11.16 -0.07
C ALA A 36 2.89 -10.19 -1.24
N THR A 37 2.30 -9.02 -1.07
CA THR A 37 2.45 -7.87 -1.96
C THR A 37 2.76 -6.62 -1.16
N VAL A 38 3.51 -5.71 -1.75
CA VAL A 38 3.65 -4.33 -1.26
C VAL A 38 3.43 -3.37 -2.42
N SER A 39 2.62 -2.33 -2.21
CA SER A 39 2.47 -1.24 -3.17
C SER A 39 2.91 0.09 -2.59
N PHE A 40 3.53 0.90 -3.43
CA PHE A 40 4.04 2.23 -3.10
C PHE A 40 3.37 3.25 -4.01
N GLU A 41 2.81 4.30 -3.41
CA GLU A 41 2.08 5.32 -4.15
C GLU A 41 2.37 6.69 -3.58
N ASN A 42 2.62 7.65 -4.48
CA ASN A 42 2.75 9.04 -4.10
C ASN A 42 1.36 9.69 -4.01
N VAL A 43 0.99 10.17 -2.83
CA VAL A 43 -0.27 10.86 -2.55
C VAL A 43 0.06 12.27 -2.04
N GLY A 44 0.18 13.22 -2.96
CA GLY A 44 0.57 14.59 -2.64
C GLY A 44 2.05 14.67 -2.23
N ASN A 45 2.31 14.99 -0.96
CA ASN A 45 3.66 15.00 -0.36
C ASN A 45 3.89 13.79 0.56
N GLN A 46 3.07 12.76 0.42
CA GLN A 46 3.11 11.58 1.26
C GLN A 46 3.37 10.32 0.44
N LEU A 47 4.08 9.38 1.04
CA LEU A 47 4.20 8.03 0.52
C LEU A 47 3.15 7.16 1.24
N ARG A 48 2.25 6.57 0.46
CA ARG A 48 1.37 5.49 0.91
C ARG A 48 2.01 4.15 0.58
N VAL A 49 2.16 3.31 1.59
CA VAL A 49 2.65 1.92 1.45
C VAL A 49 1.56 0.96 1.89
N VAL A 50 1.18 0.00 1.04
CA VAL A 50 0.21 -1.04 1.41
C VAL A 50 0.90 -2.38 1.44
N LEU A 51 1.10 -2.96 2.63
CA LEU A 51 1.65 -4.29 2.80
C LEU A 51 0.51 -5.29 2.96
N SER A 52 0.53 -6.38 2.19
CA SER A 52 -0.53 -7.38 2.22
C SER A 52 0.03 -8.81 2.26
N ASN A 53 -0.60 -9.66 3.07
CA ASN A 53 -0.47 -11.11 2.98
C ASN A 53 -1.54 -11.62 2.02
N THR A 54 -1.13 -12.22 0.91
CA THR A 54 -2.04 -12.68 -0.16
C THR A 54 -2.27 -14.19 -0.12
N SER A 55 -1.64 -14.89 0.82
CA SER A 55 -1.75 -16.33 0.94
C SER A 55 -3.19 -16.77 1.22
N GLN A 56 -3.54 -17.96 0.75
CA GLN A 56 -4.81 -18.61 1.07
C GLN A 56 -4.63 -19.75 2.08
N ALA A 57 -3.42 -19.90 2.63
CA ALA A 57 -3.10 -20.96 3.58
C ALA A 57 -3.44 -20.56 5.01
N ASP A 58 -3.85 -21.55 5.78
CA ASP A 58 -4.08 -21.46 7.23
C ASP A 58 -2.82 -21.03 7.98
N VAL A 59 -2.94 -20.11 8.94
CA VAL A 59 -1.82 -19.56 9.72
C VAL A 59 -1.82 -20.15 11.12
N ARG A 60 -0.90 -21.08 11.37
CA ARG A 60 -0.87 -21.88 12.61
C ARG A 60 0.24 -21.48 13.58
N VAL A 61 1.29 -20.87 13.09
CA VAL A 61 2.54 -20.59 13.81
C VAL A 61 3.12 -19.24 13.38
N ALA A 62 3.99 -18.66 14.22
CA ALA A 62 4.48 -17.30 14.04
C ALA A 62 5.20 -17.06 12.71
N ASP A 63 5.99 -18.03 12.25
CA ASP A 63 6.73 -17.99 10.98
C ASP A 63 5.84 -17.99 9.72
N GLN A 64 4.52 -18.02 9.89
CA GLN A 64 3.49 -17.88 8.83
C GLN A 64 2.75 -16.53 8.87
N VAL A 65 3.06 -15.67 9.84
CA VAL A 65 2.53 -14.31 9.92
C VAL A 65 3.46 -13.35 9.20
N LEU A 66 2.93 -12.52 8.31
CA LEU A 66 3.70 -11.47 7.64
C LEU A 66 3.88 -10.30 8.62
N THR A 67 5.13 -10.00 8.97
CA THR A 67 5.45 -9.03 10.03
C THR A 67 6.31 -7.89 9.56
N ALA A 68 6.99 -8.00 8.41
CA ALA A 68 7.76 -6.88 7.88
C ALA A 68 7.91 -6.87 6.36
N VAL A 69 8.28 -5.69 5.88
CA VAL A 69 8.81 -5.46 4.54
C VAL A 69 10.04 -4.58 4.64
N PHE A 70 11.07 -4.95 3.87
CA PHE A 70 12.33 -4.23 3.74
C PHE A 70 12.45 -3.69 2.32
N PHE A 71 12.97 -2.48 2.16
CA PHE A 71 13.09 -1.83 0.85
C PHE A 71 14.12 -0.70 0.88
N ASP A 72 14.53 -0.26 -0.30
CA ASP A 72 15.27 0.97 -0.52
C ASP A 72 14.45 1.94 -1.36
N LEU A 73 14.54 3.22 -1.01
CA LEU A 73 14.12 4.34 -1.84
C LEU A 73 15.36 5.02 -2.44
N GLY A 74 15.34 5.26 -3.74
CA GLY A 74 16.34 6.14 -4.36
C GLY A 74 16.11 7.61 -4.01
N GLY A 75 17.04 8.46 -4.45
CA GLY A 75 16.85 9.92 -4.45
C GLY A 75 17.16 10.63 -3.13
N GLY A 76 17.76 9.96 -2.13
CA GLY A 76 18.16 10.60 -0.87
C GLY A 76 16.98 11.09 -0.03
N VAL A 77 15.85 10.38 -0.11
CA VAL A 77 14.60 10.70 0.56
C VAL A 77 14.65 10.30 2.03
N SER A 78 14.08 11.13 2.91
CA SER A 78 13.76 10.76 4.28
C SER A 78 12.24 10.60 4.43
N LEU A 79 11.84 9.54 5.13
CA LEU A 79 10.45 9.29 5.48
C LEU A 79 10.22 9.56 6.97
N THR A 80 9.11 10.22 7.29
CA THR A 80 8.63 10.38 8.66
C THR A 80 7.32 9.60 8.81
N PRO A 81 7.20 8.65 9.73
CA PRO A 81 5.97 7.90 9.97
C PRO A 81 4.80 8.83 10.34
N VAL A 82 3.63 8.63 9.72
CA VAL A 82 2.40 9.39 10.02
C VAL A 82 1.34 8.48 10.62
N SER A 83 1.04 7.34 9.97
CA SER A 83 0.04 6.39 10.49
C SER A 83 0.22 4.98 9.93
N ALA A 84 -0.31 4.01 10.67
CA ALA A 84 -0.57 2.65 10.22
C ALA A 84 -2.06 2.31 10.47
N ILE A 85 -2.77 1.92 9.42
CA ILE A 85 -4.22 1.66 9.45
C ILE A 85 -4.48 0.23 8.97
N SER A 86 -5.27 -0.54 9.72
CA SER A 86 -5.63 -1.90 9.32
C SER A 86 -6.47 -1.90 8.04
N GLY A 87 -6.06 -2.68 7.04
CA GLY A 87 -6.83 -2.87 5.81
C GLY A 87 -7.97 -3.88 5.97
N GLY A 88 -7.84 -4.79 6.94
CA GLY A 88 -8.88 -5.74 7.35
C GLY A 88 -9.18 -5.69 8.85
N ALA A 89 -10.12 -6.52 9.28
CA ALA A 89 -10.41 -6.71 10.68
C ALA A 89 -9.26 -7.44 11.39
N THR A 90 -9.05 -7.10 12.66
CA THR A 90 -8.03 -7.72 13.52
C THR A 90 -8.69 -8.73 14.45
N TYR A 91 -8.07 -9.90 14.58
CA TYR A 91 -8.58 -10.99 15.41
C TYR A 91 -7.50 -11.49 16.36
N MET A 92 -7.91 -11.86 17.57
CA MET A 92 -7.10 -12.61 18.51
C MET A 92 -7.76 -13.98 18.68
N GLY A 93 -7.21 -14.99 18.01
CA GLY A 93 -7.89 -16.26 17.81
C GLY A 93 -9.23 -16.03 17.08
N ARG A 94 -10.34 -16.50 17.67
CA ARG A 94 -11.69 -16.34 17.09
C ARG A 94 -12.33 -14.99 17.39
N ASP A 95 -11.78 -14.22 18.33
CA ASP A 95 -12.40 -13.01 18.80
C ASP A 95 -11.97 -11.82 17.93
N LYS A 96 -12.95 -11.14 17.34
CA LYS A 96 -12.70 -9.91 16.60
C LYS A 96 -12.40 -8.79 17.60
N VAL A 97 -11.19 -8.23 17.55
CA VAL A 97 -10.77 -7.16 18.44
C VAL A 97 -10.97 -5.77 17.82
N SER A 98 -10.91 -5.66 16.49
CA SER A 98 -11.18 -4.40 15.79
C SER A 98 -11.64 -4.61 14.35
N ASP A 99 -12.32 -3.62 13.78
CA ASP A 99 -12.73 -3.61 12.38
C ASP A 99 -11.61 -3.11 11.45
N ALA A 100 -11.81 -3.23 10.14
CA ALA A 100 -10.97 -2.56 9.14
C ALA A 100 -11.03 -1.03 9.31
N GLY A 101 -9.95 -0.34 8.96
CA GLY A 101 -9.80 1.10 9.15
C GLY A 101 -9.38 1.49 10.57
N SER A 102 -9.06 0.53 11.44
CA SER A 102 -8.60 0.82 12.80
C SER A 102 -7.15 1.33 12.79
N ASN A 103 -6.86 2.30 13.65
CA ASN A 103 -5.49 2.79 13.83
C ASN A 103 -4.67 1.74 14.60
N VAL A 104 -3.59 1.25 13.97
CA VAL A 104 -2.62 0.29 14.52
C VAL A 104 -1.20 0.87 14.59
N SER A 105 -1.07 2.21 14.58
CA SER A 105 0.23 2.92 14.60
C SER A 105 1.07 2.61 15.85
N GLY A 106 0.41 2.17 16.92
CA GLY A 106 1.08 1.69 18.12
C GLY A 106 1.87 0.40 17.93
N GLU A 107 1.49 -0.41 16.95
CA GLU A 107 1.90 -1.81 16.85
C GLU A 107 2.88 -2.07 15.70
N TRP A 108 3.18 -1.01 14.95
CA TRP A 108 4.08 -1.03 13.81
C TRP A 108 5.16 0.02 14.00
N ALA A 109 6.35 -0.34 13.56
CA ALA A 109 7.56 0.46 13.61
C ALA A 109 8.13 0.67 12.21
N PHE A 110 8.86 1.76 12.05
CA PHE A 110 9.63 2.10 10.87
C PHE A 110 11.01 2.59 11.28
N ASP A 111 12.02 2.12 10.57
CA ASP A 111 13.38 2.65 10.68
C ASP A 111 13.97 2.77 9.27
N GLY A 112 14.50 3.96 8.97
CA GLY A 112 15.10 4.34 7.69
C GLY A 112 16.63 4.26 7.68
N ALA A 113 17.24 3.69 8.71
CA ALA A 113 18.69 3.53 8.89
C ALA A 113 19.08 2.09 9.28
N ILE A 114 18.30 1.10 8.85
CA ILE A 114 18.58 -0.31 9.12
C ILE A 114 19.58 -0.90 8.12
N LEU A 115 20.01 -2.14 8.37
CA LEU A 115 20.70 -2.96 7.39
C LEU A 115 20.20 -4.39 7.48
N ALA A 116 19.20 -4.73 6.67
CA ALA A 116 18.65 -6.08 6.57
C ALA A 116 18.45 -6.44 5.10
N TYR A 117 18.91 -7.61 4.67
CA TYR A 117 18.81 -8.05 3.26
C TYR A 117 19.42 -7.08 2.23
N GLY A 118 20.33 -6.20 2.68
CA GLY A 118 20.92 -5.14 1.88
C GLY A 118 20.02 -3.93 1.62
N ALA A 119 18.86 -3.85 2.29
CA ALA A 119 17.96 -2.70 2.32
C ALA A 119 18.24 -1.81 3.55
N HIS A 120 17.89 -0.53 3.44
CA HIS A 120 18.13 0.51 4.44
C HIS A 120 16.86 1.01 5.12
N MET A 121 15.68 0.64 4.59
CA MET A 121 14.39 0.96 5.18
C MET A 121 13.60 -0.31 5.50
N GLY A 122 12.87 -0.29 6.59
CA GLY A 122 11.99 -1.38 6.96
C GLY A 122 10.78 -0.91 7.75
N ILE A 123 9.68 -1.65 7.60
CA ILE A 123 8.46 -1.52 8.38
C ILE A 123 8.24 -2.86 9.07
N SER A 124 8.03 -2.89 10.39
CA SER A 124 7.82 -4.13 11.12
C SER A 124 6.85 -4.02 12.30
N SER A 125 6.11 -5.09 12.57
CA SER A 125 5.35 -5.28 13.81
C SER A 125 6.11 -6.09 14.87
N SER A 126 7.38 -6.43 14.62
CA SER A 126 8.23 -7.21 15.52
C SER A 126 9.62 -6.58 15.66
N ALA A 127 10.39 -7.01 16.67
CA ALA A 127 11.74 -6.50 16.89
C ALA A 127 12.74 -6.94 15.81
N LEU A 128 12.54 -8.14 15.23
CA LEU A 128 13.44 -8.76 14.24
C LEU A 128 14.92 -8.67 14.64
N ASP A 129 15.30 -9.43 15.66
CA ASP A 129 16.66 -9.44 16.22
C ASP A 129 17.14 -8.05 16.72
N SER A 130 16.21 -7.28 17.29
CA SER A 130 16.43 -5.92 17.83
C SER A 130 16.69 -4.82 16.77
N LEU A 131 16.31 -5.05 15.51
CA LEU A 131 16.29 -4.01 14.48
C LEU A 131 15.29 -2.90 14.78
N PHE A 132 14.15 -3.24 15.37
CA PHE A 132 13.10 -2.30 15.74
C PHE A 132 12.89 -2.28 17.25
N GLY A 133 12.67 -1.10 17.80
CA GLY A 133 12.35 -0.93 19.22
C GLY A 133 11.25 0.10 19.47
N ALA A 134 11.01 0.38 20.76
CA ALA A 134 9.95 1.27 21.20
C ALA A 134 9.95 2.66 20.54
N LYS A 135 11.14 3.21 20.24
CA LYS A 135 11.30 4.53 19.62
C LYS A 135 10.92 4.58 18.14
N ASP A 136 10.84 3.44 17.48
CA ASP A 136 10.67 3.34 16.03
C ASP A 136 9.19 3.22 15.64
N ARG A 137 8.29 3.14 16.64
CA ARG A 137 6.85 3.00 16.45
C ARG A 137 6.24 4.24 15.78
N PHE A 138 5.25 4.03 14.90
CA PHE A 138 4.54 5.13 14.22
C PHE A 138 3.84 6.06 15.23
N ASP A 139 3.31 5.49 16.32
CA ASP A 139 2.80 6.24 17.47
C ASP A 139 3.35 5.64 18.76
N VAL A 140 4.28 6.33 19.41
CA VAL A 140 4.91 5.90 20.67
C VAL A 140 3.98 6.03 21.88
N ASN A 141 2.87 6.78 21.77
CA ASN A 141 1.95 7.06 22.88
C ASN A 141 0.72 6.14 22.92
N SER A 142 0.53 5.28 21.91
CA SER A 142 -0.65 4.41 21.79
C SER A 142 -0.25 2.95 21.81
N ASN A 143 -0.69 2.13 22.76
CA ASN A 143 -0.39 0.70 22.78
C ASN A 143 -1.69 -0.10 22.85
N LEU A 144 -1.98 -0.88 21.82
CA LEU A 144 -3.17 -1.72 21.71
C LEU A 144 -2.95 -3.07 22.39
N TYR A 145 -1.75 -3.65 22.28
CA TYR A 145 -1.46 -4.97 22.84
C TYR A 145 0.01 -5.15 23.21
N GLY A 146 0.29 -6.09 24.12
CA GLY A 146 1.66 -6.41 24.51
C GLY A 146 2.40 -5.24 25.19
N PRO A 147 3.74 -5.32 25.27
CA PRO A 147 4.55 -4.24 25.80
C PRO A 147 4.62 -3.07 24.80
N PRO A 148 4.99 -1.86 25.26
CA PRO A 148 5.09 -0.66 24.41
C PRO A 148 6.32 -0.68 23.47
N SER A 149 6.69 -1.83 22.92
CA SER A 149 7.77 -2.05 21.96
C SER A 149 7.42 -3.25 21.09
N PRO A 150 7.79 -3.26 19.80
CA PRO A 150 7.89 -4.51 19.06
C PRO A 150 8.90 -5.41 19.80
N ASP A 151 8.50 -6.61 20.24
CA ASP A 151 9.40 -7.56 20.92
C ASP A 151 9.01 -9.04 20.74
N GLY A 152 8.26 -9.36 19.68
CA GLY A 152 7.81 -10.71 19.38
C GLY A 152 6.65 -10.71 18.38
N LEU A 153 5.73 -11.67 18.53
CA LEU A 153 4.50 -11.74 17.74
C LEU A 153 3.37 -11.09 18.54
N GLN A 154 3.37 -9.77 18.65
CA GLN A 154 2.26 -9.02 19.26
C GLN A 154 1.25 -8.61 18.21
N TYR A 155 1.72 -8.25 17.01
CA TYR A 155 0.89 -7.89 15.87
C TYR A 155 1.50 -8.44 14.58
N GLY A 156 0.68 -8.48 13.53
CA GLY A 156 1.13 -8.84 12.19
C GLY A 156 -0.05 -9.01 11.24
N ILE A 157 0.24 -9.48 10.03
CA ILE A 157 -0.74 -9.68 8.97
C ILE A 157 -0.94 -11.18 8.73
N THR A 158 -2.12 -11.68 9.10
CA THR A 158 -2.55 -13.04 8.78
C THR A 158 -3.09 -13.12 7.36
N SER A 159 -3.12 -14.34 6.82
CA SER A 159 -3.62 -14.59 5.47
C SER A 159 -5.16 -14.44 5.41
N PRO A 160 -5.73 -14.05 4.26
CA PRO A 160 -7.17 -14.13 4.04
C PRO A 160 -7.77 -15.53 4.19
N GLY A 161 -6.96 -16.58 4.00
CA GLY A 161 -7.37 -17.98 4.12
C GLY A 161 -7.22 -18.59 5.52
N ASP A 162 -6.88 -17.78 6.52
CA ASP A 162 -6.61 -18.23 7.89
C ASP A 162 -7.84 -18.82 8.60
N ASP A 163 -7.71 -20.05 9.13
CA ASP A 163 -8.68 -20.63 10.06
C ASP A 163 -8.29 -20.22 11.48
N ARG A 164 -8.93 -19.16 11.95
CA ARG A 164 -8.81 -18.55 13.29
C ARG A 164 -8.99 -19.52 14.46
N SER A 165 -9.34 -20.77 14.23
CA SER A 165 -9.48 -21.79 15.26
C SER A 165 -8.30 -22.75 15.42
N THR A 166 -7.35 -22.78 14.49
CA THR A 166 -6.30 -23.80 14.39
C THR A 166 -4.94 -23.34 14.92
N GLY A 167 -4.80 -22.05 15.21
CA GLY A 167 -3.58 -21.42 15.71
C GLY A 167 -3.00 -22.04 16.99
N THR A 168 -1.68 -22.01 17.10
CA THR A 168 -0.95 -22.38 18.32
C THR A 168 -1.27 -21.44 19.49
N LYS A 169 -1.56 -22.02 20.67
CA LYS A 169 -2.06 -21.31 21.88
C LYS A 169 -1.00 -21.03 22.95
N GLY A 170 0.27 -21.36 22.69
CA GLY A 170 1.37 -21.11 23.63
C GLY A 170 1.80 -19.64 23.68
N ASN A 171 2.75 -19.32 24.57
CA ASN A 171 3.42 -18.02 24.54
C ASN A 171 4.12 -17.84 23.19
N GLY A 172 3.84 -16.73 22.51
CA GLY A 172 4.32 -16.48 21.13
C GLY A 172 3.56 -17.24 20.04
N GLY A 173 2.47 -17.93 20.38
CA GLY A 173 1.59 -18.58 19.41
C GLY A 173 0.59 -17.59 18.80
N VAL A 174 0.23 -17.81 17.53
CA VAL A 174 -0.64 -16.93 16.74
C VAL A 174 -2.05 -16.76 17.33
N PHE A 175 -2.52 -17.70 18.16
CA PHE A 175 -3.87 -17.66 18.70
C PHE A 175 -4.08 -16.56 19.75
N ASN A 176 -3.01 -16.16 20.44
CA ASN A 176 -3.08 -15.13 21.49
C ASN A 176 -2.57 -13.77 21.01
N SER A 177 -2.22 -13.67 19.73
CA SER A 177 -1.71 -12.44 19.13
C SER A 177 -2.81 -11.80 18.28
N PRO A 178 -3.09 -10.50 18.42
CA PRO A 178 -3.97 -9.81 17.49
C PRO A 178 -3.34 -9.73 16.08
N LEU A 179 -3.97 -10.36 15.10
CA LEU A 179 -3.53 -10.39 13.71
C LEU A 179 -4.55 -9.70 12.79
N THR A 180 -4.06 -8.75 12.00
CA THR A 180 -4.87 -8.07 10.98
C THR A 180 -5.00 -8.97 9.76
N SER A 181 -6.23 -9.18 9.29
CA SER A 181 -6.47 -9.98 8.09
C SER A 181 -6.10 -9.18 6.83
N GLY A 182 -5.28 -9.76 5.97
CA GLY A 182 -5.07 -9.26 4.60
C GLY A 182 -4.01 -8.17 4.49
N SER A 183 -4.20 -6.97 5.05
CA SER A 183 -3.27 -5.86 4.83
C SER A 183 -3.22 -4.79 5.91
N VAL A 184 -2.16 -3.97 5.87
CA VAL A 184 -2.00 -2.73 6.63
C VAL A 184 -1.52 -1.63 5.68
N VAL A 185 -2.09 -0.43 5.83
CA VAL A 185 -1.75 0.76 5.06
C VAL A 185 -0.91 1.69 5.93
N PHE A 186 0.29 2.01 5.47
CA PHE A 186 1.21 2.94 6.11
C PHE A 186 1.25 4.25 5.35
N LEU A 187 1.36 5.36 6.08
CA LEU A 187 1.50 6.68 5.52
C LEU A 187 2.75 7.34 6.08
N PHE A 188 3.52 7.98 5.21
CA PHE A 188 4.73 8.71 5.56
C PHE A 188 4.70 10.11 4.96
N ASP A 189 5.16 11.09 5.71
CA ASP A 189 5.57 12.37 5.14
C ASP A 189 6.93 12.19 4.46
N VAL A 190 7.08 12.81 3.28
CA VAL A 190 8.27 12.68 2.45
C VAL A 190 9.06 13.99 2.48
N THR A 191 10.34 13.90 2.82
CA THR A 191 11.30 14.99 2.61
C THR A 191 12.30 14.60 1.52
N GLY A 192 12.35 15.39 0.45
CA GLY A 192 13.17 15.13 -0.73
C GLY A 192 12.35 14.82 -1.97
N THR A 193 13.01 14.34 -3.03
CA THR A 193 12.35 13.97 -4.30
C THR A 193 12.11 12.46 -4.33
N LEU A 194 10.86 12.05 -4.15
CA LEU A 194 10.44 10.65 -4.25
C LEU A 194 10.46 10.17 -5.71
N ASP A 195 11.35 9.24 -6.01
CA ASP A 195 11.37 8.49 -7.28
C ASP A 195 10.99 7.03 -7.03
N LEU A 196 9.74 6.68 -7.32
CA LEU A 196 9.26 5.31 -7.18
C LEU A 196 9.90 4.33 -8.17
N ASN A 197 10.52 4.81 -9.26
CA ASN A 197 11.22 3.92 -10.19
C ASN A 197 12.56 3.42 -9.62
N ALA A 198 13.06 4.08 -8.57
CA ALA A 198 14.30 3.70 -7.89
C ALA A 198 14.05 2.75 -6.70
N LEU A 199 12.81 2.27 -6.51
CA LEU A 199 12.49 1.25 -5.51
C LEU A 199 13.29 -0.02 -5.76
N SER A 200 13.92 -0.56 -4.72
CA SER A 200 14.69 -1.79 -4.82
C SER A 200 14.77 -2.55 -3.49
N LYS A 201 15.43 -3.71 -3.51
CA LYS A 201 15.68 -4.56 -2.33
C LYS A 201 14.44 -4.99 -1.56
N ILE A 202 13.30 -5.10 -2.26
CA ILE A 202 12.05 -5.53 -1.67
C ILE A 202 12.18 -6.94 -1.10
N THR A 203 12.03 -7.09 0.20
CA THR A 203 12.05 -8.39 0.89
C THR A 203 10.90 -8.45 1.88
N PHE A 204 10.09 -9.49 1.77
CA PHE A 204 9.02 -9.78 2.70
C PHE A 204 9.54 -10.69 3.82
N GLN A 205 9.19 -10.39 5.06
CA GLN A 205 9.60 -11.16 6.23
C GLN A 205 8.38 -11.70 6.97
N TYR A 206 8.43 -12.99 7.26
CA TYR A 206 7.47 -13.67 8.11
C TYR A 206 8.10 -14.02 9.46
N GLY A 207 7.29 -14.02 10.53
CA GLY A 207 7.75 -14.32 11.88
C GLY A 207 8.37 -13.13 12.63
N THR A 208 9.15 -13.44 13.66
CA THR A 208 9.69 -12.52 14.68
C THR A 208 11.22 -12.41 14.69
N ALA A 209 11.92 -13.18 13.85
CA ALA A 209 13.37 -13.15 13.69
C ALA A 209 13.79 -13.13 12.22
N LEU A 210 14.97 -12.61 11.90
CA LEU A 210 15.48 -12.56 10.51
C LEU A 210 15.84 -13.93 9.96
N GLY A 211 16.04 -14.93 10.83
CA GLY A 211 16.28 -16.32 10.44
C GLY A 211 15.03 -17.06 9.94
N GLU A 212 13.85 -16.48 10.11
CA GLU A 212 12.57 -17.07 9.70
C GLU A 212 12.26 -16.78 8.21
N PRO A 213 11.22 -17.42 7.63
CA PRO A 213 10.96 -17.35 6.19
C PRO A 213 10.88 -15.91 5.67
N ASN A 214 11.64 -15.66 4.62
CA ASN A 214 11.64 -14.42 3.88
C ASN A 214 11.81 -14.71 2.39
N PHE A 215 11.38 -13.78 1.54
CA PHE A 215 11.57 -13.88 0.10
C PHE A 215 11.59 -12.50 -0.56
N THR A 216 12.35 -12.40 -1.64
CA THR A 216 12.46 -11.17 -2.44
C THR A 216 11.17 -10.92 -3.21
N GLY A 217 10.72 -9.66 -3.20
CA GLY A 217 9.64 -9.17 -4.05
C GLY A 217 10.14 -8.86 -5.46
N THR A 218 9.40 -9.31 -6.46
CA THR A 218 9.60 -8.95 -7.86
C THR A 218 8.63 -7.87 -8.27
N LEU A 219 9.09 -6.93 -9.09
CA LEU A 219 8.24 -5.86 -9.63
C LEU A 219 7.08 -6.47 -10.40
N ASP A 220 5.86 -6.12 -10.00
CA ASP A 220 4.67 -6.47 -10.76
C ASP A 220 4.63 -5.56 -11.98
N ASN A 221 5.25 -6.01 -13.07
CA ASN A 221 5.36 -5.26 -14.33
C ASN A 221 4.03 -4.99 -15.04
N GLY A 222 2.90 -5.15 -14.36
CA GLY A 222 1.60 -4.76 -14.89
C GLY A 222 1.40 -5.27 -16.31
N GLY A 223 1.46 -6.59 -16.52
CA GLY A 223 1.06 -7.23 -17.78
C GLY A 223 -0.38 -6.88 -18.22
N GLY A 224 -1.08 -6.00 -17.50
CA GLY A 224 -2.07 -5.10 -18.07
C GLY A 224 -1.49 -3.69 -18.16
N GLY A 225 -0.91 -3.37 -19.31
CA GLY A 225 -1.16 -2.05 -19.88
C GLY A 225 -2.67 -1.92 -19.98
N SER A 226 -3.32 -1.45 -18.91
CA SER A 226 -4.54 -0.70 -19.09
C SER A 226 -4.07 0.45 -19.94
N GLU A 227 -4.38 0.37 -21.24
CA GLU A 227 -4.51 1.56 -22.06
C GLU A 227 -5.15 2.58 -21.14
N VAL A 228 -4.36 3.59 -20.77
CA VAL A 228 -4.91 4.84 -20.29
C VAL A 228 -6.01 5.13 -21.30
N PRO A 229 -7.31 5.15 -20.92
CA PRO A 229 -8.34 5.55 -21.87
C PRO A 229 -7.83 6.85 -22.42
N GLU A 230 -7.50 6.88 -23.72
CA GLU A 230 -6.82 8.02 -24.29
C GLU A 230 -7.62 9.23 -23.84
N PRO A 231 -7.00 10.20 -23.15
CA PRO A 231 -7.75 11.28 -22.54
C PRO A 231 -8.63 11.83 -23.65
N ALA A 232 -9.86 12.22 -23.30
CA ALA A 232 -10.91 12.61 -24.24
C ALA A 232 -10.43 13.59 -25.35
N THR A 233 -9.25 14.18 -25.27
CA THR A 233 -8.38 14.63 -26.39
C THR A 233 -8.51 13.89 -27.72
N LEU A 234 -8.49 12.55 -27.85
CA LEU A 234 -8.69 11.94 -29.20
C LEU A 234 -10.14 12.08 -29.69
N ALA A 235 -11.13 11.91 -28.79
CA ALA A 235 -12.53 12.20 -29.11
C ALA A 235 -12.77 13.70 -29.40
N LEU A 236 -12.02 14.59 -28.74
CA LEU A 236 -12.10 16.05 -28.90
C LEU A 236 -11.40 16.50 -30.19
N ALA A 237 -10.25 15.91 -30.54
CA ALA A 237 -9.58 16.14 -31.81
C ALA A 237 -10.44 15.63 -32.98
N GLY A 238 -11.03 14.44 -32.85
CA GLY A 238 -11.98 13.89 -33.84
C GLY A 238 -13.23 14.74 -33.99
N SER A 239 -13.85 15.19 -32.89
CA SER A 239 -15.06 16.02 -32.94
C SER A 239 -14.79 17.47 -33.37
N ALA A 240 -13.64 18.05 -33.04
CA ALA A 240 -13.22 19.37 -33.54
C ALA A 240 -13.02 19.35 -35.06
N LEU A 241 -12.43 18.29 -35.62
CA LEU A 241 -12.29 18.12 -37.06
C LEU A 241 -13.65 17.93 -37.75
N LEU A 242 -14.57 17.15 -37.16
CA LEU A 242 -15.94 17.01 -37.67
C LEU A 242 -16.72 18.32 -37.61
N GLY A 243 -16.56 19.09 -36.53
CA GLY A 243 -17.14 20.43 -36.39
C GLY A 243 -16.63 21.42 -37.44
N LEU A 244 -15.31 21.46 -37.68
CA LEU A 244 -14.68 22.27 -38.71
C LEU A 244 -15.13 21.87 -40.13
N ALA A 245 -15.24 20.57 -40.41
CA ALA A 245 -15.73 20.07 -41.70
C ALA A 245 -17.20 20.45 -41.94
N ALA A 246 -18.06 20.32 -40.93
CA ALA A 246 -19.47 20.71 -41.00
C ALA A 246 -19.63 22.23 -41.20
N ALA A 247 -18.82 23.05 -40.52
CA ALA A 247 -18.81 24.50 -40.69
C ALA A 247 -18.36 24.93 -42.09
N ARG A 248 -17.38 24.23 -42.69
CA ARG A 248 -16.91 24.52 -44.06
C ARG A 248 -17.96 24.19 -45.12
N ARG A 249 -18.76 23.13 -44.92
CA ARG A 249 -19.81 22.72 -45.88
C ARG A 249 -20.96 23.74 -45.94
N ARG A 250 -21.31 24.38 -44.82
CA ARG A 250 -22.34 25.43 -44.78
C ARG A 250 -21.97 26.75 -45.45
N ARG A 251 -20.69 27.00 -45.73
CA ARG A 251 -20.24 28.22 -46.43
C ARG A 251 -20.24 28.09 -47.96
N ARG A 252 -20.54 26.92 -48.51
CA ARG A 252 -20.48 26.63 -49.96
C ARG A 252 -21.83 26.36 -50.62
N GLY A 253 -22.93 26.42 -49.88
CA GLY A 253 -24.30 26.35 -50.41
C GLY A 253 -25.09 27.57 -49.94
#